data_AF-A0A4Y3MCJ3-F1
#
_entry.id   AF-A0A4Y3MCJ3-F1
#
_cell.length_a   1.000
_cell.length_b   1.000
_cell.length_c   1.000
_cell.angle_alpha   90.00
_cell.angle_beta   90.00
_cell.angle_gamma   90.00
#
_symmetry.space_group_name_H-M   'P 1'
#
loop_
_entity.id
_entity.type
_entity.pdbx_description
1 polymer ?
#
loop_
_entity_poly.entity_id
_entity_poly.type
_entity_poly.pdbx_seq_one_letter_code
_entity_poly.pdbx_strand_id
1 'polypeptide(L)'
;MDRAIVYAGSIPLDTDLLRAGRYTKAALGNLASMLYGPNVTAASGLGYSASSSDLSLTVYAGSIIAPGVMDVSTIGGNGGGLGADTTALTCQYCSTAAQTVRMPGTGNTYTVYAICSEQDADPVVLPFFNASNPSQTQVGIQNAGGALPVRRSGVITLVAATNPPAAPAGGYVVALYTIAVPQGASSLAGVTVQPGQVFWPTIPELATQALLKASTEPMTLVTGNGSVPVPAWASRVELRVIGGGGGGAASQAVTTASSFSGAGGGGGGGECLGYLSCQPNAGKWSGYYHWKWRCVRTDGWYVSGEL
;
A
#
# COMPACT_ATOMS: atom_id res chain seq x y z
N MET A 1 4.07 -15.63 16.80
CA MET A 1 2.62 -15.93 16.69
C MET A 1 2.22 -16.57 17.99
N ASP A 2 1.36 -15.92 18.75
CA ASP A 2 0.97 -16.40 20.06
C ASP A 2 -0.14 -17.44 19.94
N ARG A 3 -0.14 -18.40 20.84
CA ARG A 3 -1.11 -19.50 20.89
C ARG A 3 -1.48 -19.77 22.34
N ALA A 4 -2.77 -19.94 22.61
CA ALA A 4 -3.23 -20.42 23.90
C ALA A 4 -2.85 -21.89 24.06
N ILE A 5 -2.36 -22.27 25.24
CA ILE A 5 -2.15 -23.66 25.63
C ILE A 5 -3.33 -24.05 26.52
N VAL A 6 -4.08 -25.06 26.09
CA VAL A 6 -5.23 -25.61 26.82
C VAL A 6 -4.87 -27.03 27.25
N TYR A 7 -5.17 -27.39 28.50
CA TYR A 7 -4.80 -28.68 29.08
C TYR A 7 -5.98 -29.65 29.07
N ALA A 8 -5.69 -30.94 29.09
CA ALA A 8 -6.73 -31.96 29.21
C ALA A 8 -7.49 -31.78 30.55
N GLY A 9 -8.82 -31.75 30.49
CA GLY A 9 -9.69 -31.58 31.66
C GLY A 9 -9.89 -30.12 32.11
N SER A 10 -9.27 -29.12 31.47
CA SER A 10 -9.58 -27.72 31.78
C SER A 10 -10.96 -27.32 31.26
N ILE A 11 -11.69 -26.53 32.06
CA ILE A 11 -12.99 -25.97 31.67
C ILE A 11 -12.77 -24.91 30.58
N PRO A 12 -13.42 -25.01 29.41
CA PRO A 12 -13.33 -23.98 28.38
C PRO A 12 -13.82 -22.64 28.89
N LEU A 13 -13.03 -21.59 28.70
CA LEU A 13 -13.40 -20.22 29.02
C LEU A 13 -13.74 -19.45 27.74
N ASP A 14 -14.65 -18.49 27.85
CA ASP A 14 -14.93 -17.53 26.78
C ASP A 14 -13.66 -16.79 26.32
N THR A 15 -12.74 -16.52 27.26
CA THR A 15 -11.43 -15.91 26.98
C THR A 15 -10.57 -16.73 26.03
N ASP A 16 -10.76 -18.05 25.93
CA ASP A 16 -9.97 -18.89 25.01
C ASP A 16 -10.33 -18.58 23.55
N LEU A 17 -11.62 -18.38 23.27
CA LEU A 17 -12.09 -17.98 21.94
C LEU A 17 -11.71 -16.53 21.62
N LEU A 18 -11.88 -15.63 22.58
CA LEU A 18 -11.54 -14.22 22.40
C LEU A 18 -10.04 -14.01 22.19
N ARG A 19 -9.18 -14.81 22.84
CA ARG A 19 -7.72 -14.77 22.63
C ARG A 19 -7.35 -15.19 21.22
N ALA A 20 -8.01 -16.20 20.66
CA ALA A 20 -7.78 -16.60 19.29
C ALA A 20 -8.03 -15.43 18.32
N GLY A 21 -9.16 -14.73 18.47
CA GLY A 21 -9.48 -13.54 17.68
C GLY A 21 -8.43 -12.42 17.82
N ARG A 22 -8.02 -12.11 19.05
CA ARG A 22 -6.97 -11.11 19.32
C ARG A 22 -5.63 -11.48 18.68
N TYR A 23 -5.19 -12.73 18.81
CA TYR A 23 -3.93 -13.19 18.20
C TYR A 23 -4.01 -13.22 16.68
N THR A 24 -5.17 -13.51 16.09
CA THR A 24 -5.37 -13.37 14.64
C THR A 24 -5.25 -11.92 14.20
N LYS A 25 -5.86 -10.97 14.93
CA LYS A 25 -5.70 -9.53 14.66
C LYS A 25 -4.22 -9.13 14.73
N ALA A 26 -3.51 -9.53 15.79
CA ALA A 26 -2.07 -9.30 15.96
C ALA A 26 -1.24 -9.86 14.79
N ALA A 27 -1.52 -11.09 14.37
CA ALA A 27 -0.80 -11.73 13.27
C ALA A 27 -1.02 -11.00 11.93
N LEU A 28 -2.27 -10.63 11.62
CA LEU A 28 -2.60 -9.89 10.40
C LEU A 28 -1.99 -8.48 10.41
N GLY A 29 -2.03 -7.79 11.54
CA GLY A 29 -1.43 -6.46 11.66
C GLY A 29 0.09 -6.48 11.52
N ASN A 30 0.77 -7.47 12.11
CA ASN A 30 2.21 -7.66 11.93
C ASN A 30 2.57 -8.01 10.48
N LEU A 31 1.77 -8.85 9.82
CA LEU A 31 1.95 -9.17 8.40
C LEU A 31 1.78 -7.92 7.53
N ALA A 32 0.77 -7.10 7.79
CA ALA A 32 0.55 -5.83 7.08
C ALA A 32 1.73 -4.87 7.27
N SER A 33 2.25 -4.75 8.50
CA SER A 33 3.45 -3.96 8.80
C SER A 33 4.71 -4.46 8.10
N MET A 34 4.84 -5.78 7.87
CA MET A 34 5.96 -6.32 7.08
C MET A 34 5.84 -5.98 5.59
N LEU A 35 4.61 -5.88 5.07
CA LEU A 35 4.36 -5.62 3.65
C LEU A 35 4.49 -4.13 3.30
N TYR A 36 3.91 -3.24 4.12
CA TYR A 36 3.86 -1.81 3.84
C TYR A 36 4.84 -0.98 4.66
N GLY A 37 5.44 -1.57 5.70
CA GLY A 37 6.20 -0.87 6.72
C GLY A 37 5.35 -0.51 7.94
N PRO A 38 5.96 -0.37 9.13
CA PRO A 38 5.25 0.03 10.34
C PRO A 38 4.72 1.46 10.19
N ASN A 39 3.53 1.72 10.74
CA ASN A 39 2.84 3.02 10.71
C ASN A 39 2.48 3.55 9.31
N VAL A 40 2.52 2.70 8.28
CA VAL A 40 2.10 3.06 6.93
C VAL A 40 0.61 2.79 6.76
N THR A 41 -0.07 3.72 6.09
CA THR A 41 -1.47 3.58 5.70
C THR A 41 -1.57 3.17 4.25
N ALA A 42 -2.41 2.19 3.95
CA ALA A 42 -2.71 1.79 2.58
C ALA A 42 -4.22 1.58 2.41
N ALA A 43 -4.75 2.06 1.30
CA ALA A 43 -6.13 1.92 0.90
C ALA A 43 -6.21 1.07 -0.38
N SER A 44 -7.22 0.22 -0.46
CA SER A 44 -7.54 -0.56 -1.66
C SER A 44 -9.05 -0.59 -1.88
N GLY A 45 -9.47 -0.59 -3.14
CA GLY A 45 -10.85 -0.31 -3.50
C GLY A 45 -11.17 1.18 -3.29
N LEU A 46 -12.30 1.47 -2.64
CA LEU A 46 -12.74 2.84 -2.32
C LEU A 46 -12.80 3.77 -3.54
N GLY A 47 -13.03 3.23 -4.74
CA GLY A 47 -13.20 4.06 -5.94
C GLY A 47 -14.33 5.07 -5.78
N TYR A 48 -14.38 6.09 -6.63
CA TYR A 48 -15.33 7.19 -6.47
C TYR A 48 -16.20 7.42 -7.71
N SER A 49 -17.34 8.07 -7.48
CA SER A 49 -18.20 8.67 -8.51
C SER A 49 -18.64 10.05 -8.03
N ALA A 50 -18.30 11.08 -8.81
CA ALA A 50 -18.71 12.45 -8.55
C ALA A 50 -20.10 12.70 -9.14
N SER A 51 -20.99 13.29 -8.35
CA SER A 51 -22.33 13.61 -8.79
C SER A 51 -22.34 14.76 -9.80
N SER A 52 -23.13 14.61 -10.87
CA SER A 52 -23.37 15.66 -11.84
C SER A 52 -24.49 16.63 -11.44
N SER A 53 -25.30 16.27 -10.44
CA SER A 53 -26.49 17.02 -10.04
C SER A 53 -26.34 17.79 -8.72
N ASP A 54 -25.41 17.37 -7.86
CA ASP A 54 -25.19 18.01 -6.55
C ASP A 54 -23.72 17.94 -6.11
N LEU A 55 -23.41 18.60 -5.00
CA LEU A 55 -22.07 18.61 -4.41
C LEU A 55 -21.80 17.35 -3.58
N SER A 56 -21.97 16.17 -4.18
CA SER A 56 -21.76 14.89 -3.51
C SER A 56 -20.78 13.98 -4.24
N LEU A 57 -20.00 13.24 -3.47
CA LEU A 57 -19.09 12.19 -3.93
C LEU A 57 -19.55 10.87 -3.33
N THR A 58 -19.83 9.89 -4.19
CA THR A 58 -20.05 8.51 -3.75
C THR A 58 -18.72 7.77 -3.77
N VAL A 59 -18.36 7.16 -2.66
CA VAL A 59 -17.17 6.32 -2.52
C VAL A 59 -17.63 4.88 -2.33
N TYR A 60 -17.14 3.96 -3.16
CA TYR A 60 -17.52 2.55 -3.16
C TYR A 60 -16.90 1.78 -1.99
N ALA A 61 -17.29 0.52 -1.86
CA ALA A 61 -16.71 -0.40 -0.88
C ALA A 61 -15.19 -0.54 -1.06
N GLY A 62 -14.51 -0.87 0.04
CA GLY A 62 -13.07 -1.07 0.05
C GLY A 62 -12.54 -1.20 1.46
N SER A 63 -11.22 -1.21 1.58
CA SER A 63 -10.54 -1.43 2.86
C SER A 63 -9.33 -0.54 3.02
N ILE A 64 -9.01 -0.24 4.27
CA ILE A 64 -7.85 0.53 4.68
C ILE A 64 -7.10 -0.29 5.73
N ILE A 65 -5.79 -0.40 5.58
CA ILE A 65 -4.90 -0.70 6.69
C ILE A 65 -4.33 0.62 7.21
N ALA A 66 -4.38 0.82 8.52
CA ALA A 66 -3.90 2.03 9.16
C ALA A 66 -3.41 1.73 10.58
N PRO A 67 -2.62 2.63 11.19
CA PRO A 67 -2.29 2.53 12.61
C PRO A 67 -3.55 2.43 13.48
N GLY A 68 -3.45 1.72 14.59
CA GLY A 68 -4.52 1.55 15.57
C GLY A 68 -3.98 0.84 16.80
N VAL A 69 -4.87 0.26 17.58
CA VAL A 69 -4.51 -0.53 18.76
C VAL A 69 -5.21 -1.89 18.77
N MET A 70 -4.72 -2.80 19.62
CA MET A 70 -5.27 -4.15 19.73
C MET A 70 -6.74 -4.18 20.13
N ASP A 71 -7.13 -3.48 21.19
CA ASP A 71 -8.51 -3.35 21.67
C ASP A 71 -8.62 -2.10 22.55
N VAL A 72 -9.36 -1.09 22.12
CA VAL A 72 -9.55 0.16 22.89
C VAL A 72 -10.36 -0.08 24.17
N SER A 73 -11.33 -1.00 24.09
CA SER A 73 -12.23 -1.36 25.15
C SER A 73 -12.19 -2.87 25.37
N THR A 74 -12.62 -3.30 26.55
CA THR A 74 -12.85 -4.72 26.87
C THR A 74 -13.69 -5.39 25.78
N ILE A 75 -13.35 -6.64 25.46
CA ILE A 75 -14.12 -7.53 24.58
C ILE A 75 -14.63 -8.72 25.40
N GLY A 76 -15.93 -9.03 25.29
CA GLY A 76 -16.60 -9.95 26.21
C GLY A 76 -17.19 -9.24 27.45
N GLY A 77 -18.03 -9.94 28.22
CA GLY A 77 -18.90 -9.36 29.23
C GLY A 77 -18.75 -9.92 30.65
N ASN A 78 -18.76 -8.98 31.62
CA ASN A 78 -18.99 -9.09 33.07
C ASN A 78 -18.66 -10.45 33.75
N GLY A 79 -17.37 -10.67 34.02
CA GLY A 79 -16.85 -11.83 34.76
C GLY A 79 -16.00 -12.77 33.91
N GLY A 80 -16.20 -12.72 32.59
CA GLY A 80 -15.36 -13.31 31.55
C GLY A 80 -15.06 -12.28 30.45
N GLY A 81 -14.06 -12.56 29.61
CA GLY A 81 -13.61 -11.65 28.55
C GLY A 81 -12.16 -11.17 28.67
N LEU A 82 -11.74 -10.35 27.71
CA LEU A 82 -10.41 -9.77 27.67
C LEU A 82 -10.48 -8.27 27.90
N GLY A 83 -9.65 -7.79 28.84
CA GLY A 83 -9.49 -6.35 29.07
C GLY A 83 -8.99 -5.61 27.83
N ALA A 84 -9.19 -4.30 27.82
CA ALA A 84 -8.60 -3.41 26.82
C ALA A 84 -7.09 -3.63 26.71
N ASP A 85 -6.56 -3.51 25.51
CA ASP A 85 -5.15 -3.62 25.17
C ASP A 85 -4.81 -2.53 24.15
N THR A 86 -4.15 -1.47 24.60
CA THR A 86 -3.83 -0.31 23.76
C THR A 86 -2.51 -0.46 23.03
N THR A 87 -1.96 -1.68 22.95
CA THR A 87 -0.73 -1.97 22.19
C THR A 87 -0.92 -1.56 20.73
N ALA A 88 -0.01 -0.72 20.23
CA ALA A 88 -0.07 -0.20 18.87
C ALA A 88 0.09 -1.33 17.83
N LEU A 89 -0.77 -1.32 16.81
CA LEU A 89 -0.80 -2.34 15.76
C LEU A 89 -1.40 -1.75 14.48
N THR A 90 -0.94 -2.22 13.32
CA THR A 90 -1.63 -1.95 12.05
C THR A 90 -2.96 -2.72 12.03
N CYS A 91 -4.07 -2.01 11.92
CA CYS A 91 -5.41 -2.58 11.91
C CYS A 91 -6.03 -2.48 10.52
N GLN A 92 -6.91 -3.42 10.19
CA GLN A 92 -7.70 -3.40 8.97
C GLN A 92 -9.09 -2.87 9.25
N TYR A 93 -9.54 -1.94 8.43
CA TYR A 93 -10.87 -1.33 8.46
C TYR A 93 -11.53 -1.51 7.11
N CYS A 94 -12.84 -1.74 7.10
CA CYS A 94 -13.59 -2.04 5.89
C CYS A 94 -14.82 -1.14 5.76
N SER A 95 -15.11 -0.72 4.54
CA SER A 95 -16.43 -0.24 4.12
C SER A 95 -17.05 -1.30 3.24
N THR A 96 -18.11 -1.95 3.70
CA THR A 96 -18.77 -3.05 2.98
C THR A 96 -19.78 -2.55 1.94
N ALA A 97 -20.15 -1.27 1.98
CA ALA A 97 -21.09 -0.64 1.07
C ALA A 97 -20.56 0.72 0.60
N ALA A 98 -21.18 1.27 -0.45
CA ALA A 98 -20.91 2.62 -0.91
C ALA A 98 -21.44 3.66 0.09
N GLN A 99 -20.68 4.73 0.29
CA GLN A 99 -21.02 5.85 1.16
C GLN A 99 -21.04 7.15 0.35
N THR A 100 -22.08 7.95 0.51
CA THR A 100 -22.19 9.26 -0.15
C THR A 100 -21.77 10.36 0.82
N VAL A 101 -20.83 11.20 0.40
CA VAL A 101 -20.31 12.32 1.18
C VAL A 101 -20.65 13.62 0.48
N ARG A 102 -21.29 14.55 1.19
CA ARG A 102 -21.61 15.88 0.67
C ARG A 102 -20.51 16.87 1.00
N MET A 103 -20.09 17.67 0.03
CA MET A 103 -19.14 18.75 0.27
C MET A 103 -19.81 19.83 1.13
N PRO A 104 -19.13 20.36 2.17
CA PRO A 104 -19.70 21.37 3.07
C PRO A 104 -20.07 22.70 2.40
N GLY A 105 -19.49 23.02 1.24
CA GLY A 105 -19.70 24.29 0.58
C GLY A 105 -18.94 24.42 -0.73
N THR A 106 -18.75 25.65 -1.19
CA THR A 106 -18.08 26.00 -2.45
C THR A 106 -16.93 26.97 -2.22
N GLY A 107 -16.03 27.12 -3.19
CA GLY A 107 -14.93 28.09 -3.15
C GLY A 107 -13.77 27.68 -2.24
N ASN A 108 -13.67 26.39 -1.92
CA ASN A 108 -12.63 25.83 -1.06
C ASN A 108 -12.17 24.48 -1.59
N THR A 109 -11.00 24.05 -1.14
CA THR A 109 -10.52 22.68 -1.30
C THR A 109 -10.97 21.84 -0.12
N TYR A 110 -11.73 20.78 -0.40
CA TYR A 110 -12.18 19.82 0.60
C TYR A 110 -11.42 18.50 0.45
N THR A 111 -11.11 17.89 1.58
CA THR A 111 -10.54 16.56 1.63
C THR A 111 -11.60 15.59 2.15
N VAL A 112 -11.80 14.48 1.44
CA VAL A 112 -12.59 13.35 1.92
C VAL A 112 -11.69 12.50 2.80
N TYR A 113 -12.02 12.46 4.08
CA TYR A 113 -11.35 11.66 5.09
C TYR A 113 -12.13 10.37 5.36
N ALA A 114 -11.41 9.27 5.47
CA ALA A 114 -11.88 8.05 6.10
C ALA A 114 -11.53 8.06 7.58
N ILE A 115 -12.57 8.05 8.41
CA ILE A 115 -12.47 7.85 9.86
C ILE A 115 -12.53 6.34 10.09
N CYS A 116 -11.41 5.78 10.51
CA CYS A 116 -11.25 4.37 10.80
C CYS A 116 -11.40 4.15 12.30
N SER A 117 -12.35 3.30 12.70
CA SER A 117 -12.56 2.95 14.11
C SER A 117 -13.08 1.53 14.24
N GLU A 118 -12.99 0.99 15.44
CA GLU A 118 -13.69 -0.25 15.78
C GLU A 118 -15.02 0.06 16.44
N GLN A 119 -16.04 -0.70 16.06
CA GLN A 119 -17.37 -0.56 16.62
C GLN A 119 -17.94 -1.93 16.95
N ASP A 120 -18.59 -2.00 18.12
CA ASP A 120 -19.41 -3.12 18.53
C ASP A 120 -20.77 -3.05 17.82
N ALA A 121 -21.17 -4.16 17.20
CA ALA A 121 -22.31 -4.26 16.31
C ALA A 121 -23.14 -5.53 16.61
N ASP A 122 -24.28 -5.61 15.92
CA ASP A 122 -25.24 -6.72 16.00
C ASP A 122 -25.71 -6.99 17.43
N PRO A 123 -26.42 -6.05 18.07
CA PRO A 123 -26.94 -6.27 19.42
C PRO A 123 -27.98 -7.40 19.41
N VAL A 124 -27.75 -8.45 20.19
CA VAL A 124 -28.64 -9.60 20.34
C VAL A 124 -28.92 -9.85 21.81
N VAL A 125 -30.17 -10.20 22.13
CA VAL A 125 -30.52 -10.67 23.47
C VAL A 125 -30.03 -12.11 23.62
N LEU A 126 -28.97 -12.29 24.41
CA LEU A 126 -28.33 -13.58 24.60
C LEU A 126 -28.94 -14.35 25.78
N PRO A 127 -29.13 -15.68 25.68
CA PRO A 127 -29.46 -16.49 26.83
C PRO A 127 -28.23 -16.67 27.74
N PHE A 128 -28.40 -16.53 29.05
CA PHE A 128 -27.37 -16.74 30.06
C PHE A 128 -27.72 -17.93 30.97
N PHE A 129 -26.68 -18.62 31.43
CA PHE A 129 -26.82 -19.68 32.42
C PHE A 129 -27.17 -19.09 33.79
N ASN A 130 -28.24 -19.57 34.41
CA ASN A 130 -28.63 -19.17 35.76
C ASN A 130 -27.96 -20.08 36.80
N ALA A 131 -26.88 -19.60 37.42
CA ALA A 131 -26.17 -20.36 38.45
C ALA A 131 -27.04 -20.67 39.69
N SER A 132 -28.04 -19.83 40.00
CA SER A 132 -28.94 -20.03 41.13
C SER A 132 -30.11 -20.97 40.82
N ASN A 133 -30.47 -21.13 39.54
CA ASN A 133 -31.49 -22.08 39.11
C ASN A 133 -31.18 -22.62 37.70
N PRO A 134 -30.36 -23.70 37.58
CA PRO A 134 -29.91 -24.23 36.29
C PRO A 134 -31.03 -24.71 35.35
N SER A 135 -32.25 -24.92 35.87
CA SER A 135 -33.41 -25.30 35.06
C SER A 135 -34.02 -24.12 34.28
N GLN A 136 -33.57 -22.90 34.54
CA GLN A 136 -34.06 -21.68 33.91
C GLN A 136 -32.92 -20.94 33.19
N THR A 137 -33.17 -20.54 31.95
CA THR A 137 -32.27 -19.62 31.22
C THR A 137 -32.59 -18.17 31.58
N GLN A 138 -31.57 -17.35 31.81
CA GLN A 138 -31.71 -15.91 31.92
C GLN A 138 -31.71 -15.25 30.54
N VAL A 139 -32.48 -14.18 30.38
CA VAL A 139 -32.54 -13.39 29.16
C VAL A 139 -31.69 -12.13 29.35
N GLY A 140 -30.50 -12.10 28.76
CA GLY A 140 -29.51 -11.06 29.01
C GLY A 140 -28.87 -11.15 30.40
N ILE A 141 -27.93 -10.24 30.67
CA ILE A 141 -27.24 -10.17 31.96
C ILE A 141 -28.27 -9.95 33.08
N GLN A 142 -28.19 -10.78 34.12
CA GLN A 142 -29.08 -10.72 35.28
C GLN A 142 -30.58 -10.83 34.92
N ASN A 143 -30.91 -11.48 33.80
CA ASN A 143 -32.29 -11.60 33.29
C ASN A 143 -32.97 -10.25 32.97
N ALA A 144 -32.19 -9.21 32.66
CA ALA A 144 -32.69 -7.86 32.43
C ALA A 144 -33.25 -7.62 31.01
N GLY A 145 -33.18 -8.61 30.11
CA GLY A 145 -33.65 -8.49 28.73
C GLY A 145 -32.78 -7.60 27.81
N GLY A 146 -31.65 -7.10 28.31
CA GLY A 146 -30.75 -6.23 27.54
C GLY A 146 -30.02 -6.96 26.43
N ALA A 147 -30.01 -6.37 25.22
CA ALA A 147 -29.21 -6.87 24.11
C ALA A 147 -27.72 -6.52 24.30
N LEU A 148 -26.85 -7.42 23.84
CA LEU A 148 -25.40 -7.26 23.89
C LEU A 148 -24.81 -7.38 22.48
N PRO A 149 -23.75 -6.61 22.16
CA PRO A 149 -23.08 -6.74 20.87
C PRO A 149 -22.40 -8.11 20.76
N VAL A 150 -22.51 -8.74 19.59
CA VAL A 150 -21.90 -10.06 19.31
C VAL A 150 -20.74 -10.00 18.33
N ARG A 151 -20.45 -8.83 17.76
CA ARG A 151 -19.36 -8.63 16.80
C ARG A 151 -18.69 -7.28 17.05
N ARG A 152 -17.36 -7.27 17.02
CA ARG A 152 -16.55 -6.05 16.88
C ARG A 152 -15.97 -6.02 15.48
N SER A 153 -16.12 -4.90 14.78
CA SER A 153 -15.62 -4.75 13.41
C SER A 153 -14.87 -3.42 13.22
N GLY A 154 -13.77 -3.46 12.46
CA GLY A 154 -13.11 -2.27 11.96
C GLY A 154 -13.93 -1.65 10.81
N VAL A 155 -14.49 -0.48 11.05
CA VAL A 155 -15.37 0.23 10.12
C VAL A 155 -14.69 1.50 9.60
N ILE A 156 -15.11 1.90 8.41
CA ILE A 156 -14.75 3.17 7.79
C ILE A 156 -16.01 4.04 7.73
N THR A 157 -15.91 5.28 8.21
CA THR A 157 -16.93 6.32 8.02
C THR A 157 -16.31 7.49 7.28
N LEU A 158 -16.99 8.01 6.26
CA LEU A 158 -16.44 9.08 5.43
C LEU A 158 -16.98 10.46 5.81
N VAL A 159 -16.10 11.46 5.78
CA VAL A 159 -16.46 12.87 5.98
C VAL A 159 -15.67 13.78 5.04
N ALA A 160 -16.28 14.84 4.53
CA ALA A 160 -15.59 15.89 3.79
C ALA A 160 -15.35 17.10 4.69
N ALA A 161 -14.10 17.55 4.78
CA ALA A 161 -13.72 18.69 5.59
C ALA A 161 -12.49 19.41 5.00
N THR A 162 -12.27 20.66 5.38
CA THR A 162 -11.07 21.42 5.00
C THR A 162 -9.84 21.04 5.83
N ASN A 163 -10.06 20.57 7.06
CA ASN A 163 -9.04 20.08 7.97
C ASN A 163 -9.37 18.64 8.42
N PRO A 164 -8.37 17.83 8.79
CA PRO A 164 -8.60 16.49 9.29
C PRO A 164 -9.52 16.51 10.53
N PRO A 165 -10.55 15.64 10.59
CA PRO A 165 -11.32 15.44 11.81
C PRO A 165 -10.43 14.86 12.93
N ALA A 166 -10.90 14.97 14.17
CA ALA A 166 -10.24 14.33 15.30
C ALA A 166 -10.24 12.80 15.13
N ALA A 167 -9.11 12.17 15.40
CA ALA A 167 -9.03 10.71 15.36
C ALA A 167 -9.85 10.08 16.50
N PRO A 168 -10.65 9.04 16.20
CA PRO A 168 -11.35 8.29 17.24
C PRO A 168 -10.34 7.55 18.12
N ALA A 169 -10.72 7.26 19.37
CA ALA A 169 -9.85 6.55 20.31
C ALA A 169 -9.40 5.21 19.71
N GLY A 170 -8.08 5.01 19.64
CA GLY A 170 -7.42 3.83 19.05
C GLY A 170 -7.71 3.55 17.58
N GLY A 171 -8.35 4.49 16.88
CA GLY A 171 -8.52 4.48 15.44
C GLY A 171 -7.62 5.49 14.75
N TYR A 172 -7.94 5.80 13.49
CA TYR A 172 -7.09 6.65 12.65
C TYR A 172 -7.89 7.42 11.61
N VAL A 173 -7.29 8.49 11.09
CA VAL A 173 -7.91 9.34 10.06
C VAL A 173 -7.03 9.32 8.82
N VAL A 174 -7.63 9.00 7.67
CA VAL A 174 -6.93 8.83 6.41
C VAL A 174 -7.47 9.79 5.37
N ALA A 175 -6.61 10.60 4.77
CA ALA A 175 -6.99 11.45 3.64
C ALA A 175 -7.07 10.61 2.35
N LEU A 176 -8.28 10.45 1.80
CA LEU A 176 -8.51 9.66 0.60
C LEU A 176 -8.47 10.50 -0.67
N TYR A 177 -9.21 11.62 -0.70
CA TYR A 177 -9.39 12.41 -1.91
C TYR A 177 -9.34 13.89 -1.60
N THR A 178 -8.75 14.67 -2.50
CA THR A 178 -8.74 16.14 -2.45
C THR A 178 -9.53 16.68 -3.63
N ILE A 179 -10.45 17.60 -3.36
CA ILE A 179 -11.41 18.13 -4.32
C ILE A 179 -11.43 19.64 -4.21
N ALA A 180 -11.01 20.33 -5.26
CA ALA A 180 -11.15 21.78 -5.37
C ALA A 180 -12.55 22.11 -5.89
N VAL A 181 -13.44 22.62 -5.03
CA VAL A 181 -14.81 22.98 -5.42
C VAL A 181 -14.82 24.46 -5.79
N PRO A 182 -15.07 24.83 -7.07
CA PRO A 182 -15.13 26.22 -7.49
C PRO A 182 -16.21 27.01 -6.73
N GLN A 183 -16.01 28.31 -6.57
CA GLN A 183 -17.02 29.18 -5.95
C GLN A 183 -18.31 29.20 -6.80
N GLY A 184 -19.46 29.02 -6.15
CA GLY A 184 -20.76 29.01 -6.83
C GLY A 184 -21.10 27.71 -7.59
N ALA A 185 -20.27 26.67 -7.49
CA ALA A 185 -20.59 25.37 -8.06
C ALA A 185 -21.84 24.76 -7.40
N SER A 186 -22.77 24.26 -8.20
CA SER A 186 -23.96 23.52 -7.72
C SER A 186 -23.79 22.00 -7.80
N SER A 187 -22.81 21.51 -8.56
CA SER A 187 -22.47 20.09 -8.65
C SER A 187 -20.96 19.86 -8.78
N LEU A 188 -20.55 18.59 -8.67
CA LEU A 188 -19.16 18.18 -8.93
C LEU A 188 -18.92 17.80 -10.40
N ALA A 189 -19.83 18.16 -11.31
CA ALA A 189 -19.66 17.90 -12.73
C ALA A 189 -18.37 18.56 -13.27
N GLY A 190 -17.49 17.76 -13.86
CA GLY A 190 -16.22 18.25 -14.42
C GLY A 190 -15.16 18.65 -13.39
N VAL A 191 -15.42 18.45 -12.08
CA VAL A 191 -14.41 18.66 -11.04
C VAL A 191 -13.47 17.46 -10.99
N THR A 192 -12.17 17.71 -11.09
CA THR A 192 -11.16 16.65 -10.98
C THR A 192 -10.92 16.29 -9.52
N VAL A 193 -11.20 15.04 -9.16
CA VAL A 193 -10.91 14.48 -7.84
C VAL A 193 -9.48 13.94 -7.84
N GLN A 194 -8.64 14.45 -6.93
CA GLN A 194 -7.26 14.02 -6.78
C GLN A 194 -7.15 12.90 -5.74
N PRO A 195 -6.67 11.69 -6.09
CA PRO A 195 -6.42 10.63 -5.13
C PRO A 195 -5.27 10.98 -4.18
N GLY A 196 -5.42 10.63 -2.91
CA GLY A 196 -4.40 10.76 -1.88
C GLY A 196 -3.27 9.73 -2.05
N GLN A 197 -2.17 9.94 -1.33
CA GLN A 197 -0.97 9.09 -1.38
C GLN A 197 -1.12 7.74 -0.64
N VAL A 198 -2.35 7.33 -0.35
CA VAL A 198 -2.67 6.12 0.40
C VAL A 198 -3.04 4.96 -0.51
N PHE A 199 -3.30 5.24 -1.79
CA PHE A 199 -3.55 4.21 -2.81
C PHE A 199 -2.23 3.73 -3.38
N TRP A 200 -1.77 2.58 -2.88
CA TRP A 200 -0.55 1.95 -3.37
C TRP A 200 -0.87 1.11 -4.62
N PRO A 201 0.04 1.06 -5.60
CA PRO A 201 -0.09 0.14 -6.71
C PRO A 201 -0.10 -1.30 -6.20
N THR A 202 -0.94 -2.12 -6.80
CA THR A 202 -1.02 -3.56 -6.54
C THR A 202 0.24 -4.26 -7.06
N ILE A 203 0.51 -5.48 -6.58
CA ILE A 203 1.67 -6.28 -7.03
C ILE A 203 1.71 -6.44 -8.56
N PRO A 204 0.59 -6.73 -9.26
CA PRO A 204 0.60 -6.75 -10.72
C PRO A 204 0.96 -5.41 -11.37
N GLU A 205 0.45 -4.29 -10.85
CA GLU A 205 0.77 -2.94 -11.36
C GLU A 205 2.24 -2.56 -11.14
N LEU A 206 2.82 -2.98 -10.01
CA LEU A 206 4.24 -2.81 -9.73
C LEU A 206 5.12 -3.60 -10.71
N ALA A 207 4.72 -4.81 -11.10
CA ALA A 207 5.45 -5.61 -12.08
C ALA A 207 5.49 -4.91 -13.46
N THR A 208 4.37 -4.33 -13.90
CA THR A 208 4.31 -3.55 -15.14
C THR A 208 5.08 -2.24 -15.04
N GLN A 209 5.05 -1.54 -13.90
CA GLN A 209 5.84 -0.32 -13.69
C GLN A 209 7.34 -0.59 -13.63
N ALA A 210 7.77 -1.71 -13.03
CA ALA A 210 9.17 -2.13 -13.06
C ALA A 210 9.63 -2.41 -14.50
N LEU A 211 8.79 -3.08 -15.30
CA LEU A 211 9.05 -3.29 -16.72
C LEU A 211 9.10 -1.97 -17.50
N LEU A 212 8.15 -1.05 -17.24
CA LEU A 212 8.12 0.26 -17.88
C LEU A 212 9.35 1.07 -17.53
N LYS A 213 9.68 1.17 -16.23
CA LYS A 213 10.87 1.86 -15.73
C LYS A 213 12.13 1.27 -16.34
N ALA A 214 12.26 -0.05 -16.37
CA ALA A 214 13.37 -0.70 -17.06
C ALA A 214 13.40 -0.27 -18.53
N SER A 215 12.28 -0.30 -19.24
CA SER A 215 12.19 0.07 -20.66
C SER A 215 12.42 1.57 -20.95
N THR A 216 12.19 2.45 -19.99
CA THR A 216 12.29 3.92 -20.13
C THR A 216 13.47 4.54 -19.40
N GLU A 217 14.30 3.76 -18.71
CA GLU A 217 15.53 4.27 -18.09
C GLU A 217 16.42 4.92 -19.17
N PRO A 218 17.00 6.12 -18.90
CA PRO A 218 17.50 7.01 -19.92
C PRO A 218 18.64 6.38 -20.71
N MET A 219 18.33 5.93 -21.92
CA MET A 219 19.33 5.64 -22.93
C MET A 219 19.84 6.97 -23.47
N THR A 220 21.04 7.37 -23.03
CA THR A 220 21.69 8.54 -23.61
C THR A 220 22.38 8.13 -24.90
N LEU A 221 21.89 8.63 -26.04
CA LEU A 221 22.58 8.53 -27.32
C LEU A 221 23.71 9.56 -27.35
N VAL A 222 24.95 9.08 -27.41
CA VAL A 222 26.14 9.91 -27.52
C VAL A 222 26.61 9.84 -28.97
N THR A 223 26.44 10.91 -29.73
CA THR A 223 26.80 10.95 -31.16
C THR A 223 28.15 11.62 -31.45
N GLY A 224 28.95 11.87 -30.41
CA GLY A 224 30.26 12.52 -30.51
C GLY A 224 31.02 12.39 -29.19
N ASN A 225 32.24 12.92 -29.15
CA ASN A 225 33.08 12.79 -27.97
C ASN A 225 32.45 13.50 -26.77
N GLY A 226 32.32 12.80 -25.65
CA GLY A 226 31.69 13.34 -24.46
C GLY A 226 31.98 12.51 -23.22
N SER A 227 31.59 13.06 -22.09
CA SER A 227 31.55 12.34 -20.82
C SER A 227 30.09 12.17 -20.41
N VAL A 228 29.70 10.95 -20.07
CA VAL A 228 28.36 10.67 -19.54
C VAL A 228 28.49 10.51 -18.03
N PRO A 229 27.78 11.30 -17.22
CA PRO A 229 27.78 11.11 -15.77
C PRO A 229 27.06 9.80 -15.43
N VAL A 230 27.78 8.87 -14.81
CA VAL A 230 27.19 7.65 -14.27
C VAL A 230 26.61 7.98 -12.89
N PRO A 231 25.32 7.73 -12.63
CA PRO A 231 24.74 7.99 -11.31
C PRO A 231 25.44 7.17 -10.22
N ALA A 232 25.61 7.75 -9.03
CA ALA A 232 26.31 7.11 -7.91
C ALA A 232 25.69 5.78 -7.44
N TRP A 233 24.45 5.49 -7.82
CA TRP A 233 23.76 4.24 -7.50
C TRP A 233 24.01 3.12 -8.50
N ALA A 234 24.63 3.40 -9.65
CA ALA A 234 24.90 2.38 -10.65
C ALA A 234 26.13 1.56 -10.23
N SER A 235 25.99 0.23 -10.25
CA SER A 235 27.11 -0.71 -10.07
C SER A 235 27.65 -1.22 -11.40
N ARG A 236 26.87 -1.08 -12.48
CA ARG A 236 27.23 -1.46 -13.85
C ARG A 236 26.63 -0.51 -14.89
N VAL A 237 27.33 -0.37 -16.00
CA VAL A 237 26.87 0.31 -17.22
C VAL A 237 26.95 -0.66 -18.38
N GLU A 238 25.83 -0.88 -19.05
CA GLU A 238 25.72 -1.55 -20.33
C GLU A 238 26.00 -0.55 -21.44
N LEU A 239 26.85 -0.96 -22.38
CA LEU A 239 27.32 -0.16 -23.47
C LEU A 239 26.99 -0.86 -24.79
N ARG A 240 26.13 -0.26 -25.62
CA ARG A 240 25.80 -0.75 -26.97
C ARG A 240 26.33 0.22 -28.02
N VAL A 241 27.26 -0.24 -28.83
CA VAL A 241 27.78 0.50 -29.97
C VAL A 241 27.08 -0.02 -31.21
N ILE A 242 26.58 0.90 -32.02
CA ILE A 242 26.03 0.56 -33.33
C ILE A 242 26.91 1.29 -34.35
N GLY A 243 27.82 0.54 -34.95
CA GLY A 243 28.67 1.01 -36.05
C GLY A 243 27.90 0.97 -37.37
N GLY A 244 28.24 1.87 -38.28
CA GLY A 244 27.62 1.95 -39.62
C GLY A 244 27.95 0.79 -40.58
N GLY A 245 28.71 -0.25 -40.19
CA GLY A 245 29.07 -1.36 -41.09
C GLY A 245 29.86 -2.53 -40.48
N GLY A 246 29.57 -3.75 -40.96
CA GLY A 246 30.23 -5.07 -40.96
C GLY A 246 31.00 -5.54 -39.71
N GLY A 247 30.57 -6.67 -39.13
CA GLY A 247 31.11 -7.28 -37.90
C GLY A 247 32.60 -7.67 -37.94
N GLY A 248 33.31 -7.39 -36.85
CA GLY A 248 34.71 -7.79 -36.69
C GLY A 248 35.45 -7.19 -35.49
N ALA A 249 34.85 -7.13 -34.30
CA ALA A 249 35.62 -6.94 -33.06
C ALA A 249 34.80 -7.37 -31.84
N ALA A 250 35.28 -8.38 -31.10
CA ALA A 250 34.81 -8.67 -29.75
C ALA A 250 35.73 -7.95 -28.75
N SER A 251 35.19 -7.03 -27.96
CA SER A 251 35.93 -6.42 -26.83
C SER A 251 35.75 -7.29 -25.59
N GLN A 252 36.83 -7.93 -25.11
CA GLN A 252 36.86 -8.57 -23.81
C GLN A 252 37.37 -7.58 -22.75
N ALA A 253 36.49 -6.73 -22.25
CA ALA A 253 36.82 -5.75 -21.22
C ALA A 253 36.24 -6.19 -19.85
N VAL A 254 37.13 -6.53 -18.91
CA VAL A 254 36.78 -7.02 -17.56
C VAL A 254 37.16 -6.03 -16.43
N THR A 255 37.69 -4.85 -16.76
CA THR A 255 38.11 -3.84 -15.76
C THR A 255 37.55 -2.46 -16.07
N THR A 256 37.49 -1.60 -15.05
CA THR A 256 37.01 -0.21 -15.18
C THR A 256 37.79 0.57 -16.24
N ALA A 257 39.12 0.46 -16.30
CA ALA A 257 39.97 1.20 -17.25
C ALA A 257 40.04 0.59 -18.67
N SER A 258 38.92 0.14 -19.23
CA SER A 258 38.90 -0.57 -20.53
C SER A 258 38.38 0.30 -21.68
N SER A 259 38.95 0.13 -22.87
CA SER A 259 38.42 0.68 -24.13
C SER A 259 37.50 -0.33 -24.81
N PHE A 260 36.36 0.16 -25.31
CA PHE A 260 35.57 -0.51 -26.34
C PHE A 260 35.99 0.08 -27.68
N SER A 261 36.42 -0.74 -28.63
CA SER A 261 36.68 -0.30 -30.00
C SER A 261 35.57 -0.84 -30.88
N GLY A 262 34.81 0.07 -31.50
CA GLY A 262 33.62 -0.24 -32.28
C GLY A 262 33.92 -1.10 -33.52
N ALA A 263 32.98 -2.00 -33.79
CA ALA A 263 32.86 -2.75 -35.04
C ALA A 263 32.84 -1.79 -36.25
N GLY A 264 33.82 -1.96 -37.14
CA GLY A 264 33.94 -1.17 -38.36
C GLY A 264 34.74 -1.90 -39.42
N GLY A 265 34.07 -2.74 -40.20
CA GLY A 265 34.56 -3.30 -41.47
C GLY A 265 33.51 -3.08 -42.55
N GLY A 266 33.93 -2.73 -43.77
CA GLY A 266 33.02 -2.22 -44.82
C GLY A 266 31.78 -3.08 -45.11
N GLY A 267 30.60 -2.46 -44.99
CA GLY A 267 29.32 -2.96 -45.53
C GLY A 267 28.41 -3.69 -44.54
N GLY A 268 27.49 -2.97 -43.89
CA GLY A 268 26.30 -3.50 -43.19
C GLY A 268 26.36 -3.51 -41.65
N GLY A 269 25.74 -2.52 -41.00
CA GLY A 269 25.86 -2.17 -39.57
C GLY A 269 26.25 -3.28 -38.57
N GLY A 270 27.37 -3.10 -37.87
CA GLY A 270 27.82 -4.00 -36.80
C GLY A 270 27.42 -3.48 -35.43
N GLU A 271 26.93 -4.35 -34.56
CA GLU A 271 26.69 -4.04 -33.15
C GLU A 271 27.75 -4.67 -32.24
N CYS A 272 28.19 -3.96 -31.21
CA CYS A 272 28.89 -4.57 -30.09
C CYS A 272 28.26 -4.15 -28.78
N LEU A 273 28.13 -5.12 -27.87
CA LEU A 273 27.52 -4.98 -26.57
C LEU A 273 28.53 -5.37 -25.50
N GLY A 274 28.65 -4.56 -24.45
CA GLY A 274 29.50 -4.85 -23.31
C GLY A 274 28.92 -4.34 -22.00
N TYR A 275 29.33 -4.95 -20.90
CA TYR A 275 28.97 -4.52 -19.55
C TYR A 275 30.24 -4.10 -18.81
N LEU A 276 30.25 -2.88 -18.28
CA LEU A 276 31.29 -2.39 -17.39
C LEU A 276 30.79 -2.39 -15.96
N SER A 277 31.63 -2.80 -15.00
CA SER A 277 31.42 -2.46 -13.61
C SER A 277 31.83 -1.01 -13.37
N CYS A 278 31.04 -0.26 -12.61
CA CYS A 278 31.39 1.10 -12.18
C CYS A 278 31.46 1.16 -10.66
N GLN A 279 32.55 1.73 -10.13
CA GLN A 279 32.65 2.08 -8.72
C GLN A 279 32.23 3.55 -8.57
N PRO A 280 31.27 3.88 -7.69
CA PRO A 280 30.65 5.22 -7.62
C PRO A 280 31.60 6.41 -7.40
N ASN A 281 32.87 6.16 -7.02
CA ASN A 281 33.82 7.20 -6.65
C ASN A 281 35.06 7.31 -7.57
N ALA A 282 35.11 6.59 -8.70
CA ALA A 282 36.28 6.56 -9.58
C ALA A 282 36.03 7.26 -10.93
N GLY A 283 36.12 8.60 -10.93
CA GLY A 283 36.49 9.41 -12.11
C GLY A 283 35.51 9.49 -13.29
N LYS A 284 35.55 10.62 -14.01
CA LYS A 284 34.79 10.84 -15.26
C LYS A 284 35.41 10.04 -16.42
N TRP A 285 34.57 9.46 -17.26
CA TRP A 285 34.97 8.70 -18.46
C TRP A 285 34.99 9.57 -19.72
N SER A 286 35.92 9.33 -20.63
CA SER A 286 35.99 9.94 -21.96
C SER A 286 36.29 8.86 -23.01
N GLY A 287 35.53 8.84 -24.11
CA GLY A 287 35.67 7.88 -25.21
C GLY A 287 35.19 8.45 -26.55
N TYR A 288 35.73 7.92 -27.66
CA TYR A 288 35.44 8.33 -29.05
C TYR A 288 34.41 7.40 -29.71
N TYR A 289 33.61 7.88 -30.66
CA TYR A 289 32.55 7.20 -31.48
C TYR A 289 31.08 7.35 -31.03
N HIS A 290 30.13 6.83 -31.81
CA HIS A 290 28.68 6.89 -31.57
C HIS A 290 28.24 5.75 -30.64
N TRP A 291 27.61 6.07 -29.51
CA TRP A 291 27.29 5.11 -28.45
C TRP A 291 25.83 5.22 -27.99
N LYS A 292 25.24 4.09 -27.61
CA LYS A 292 24.05 4.02 -26.74
C LYS A 292 24.48 3.32 -25.45
N TRP A 293 23.99 3.78 -24.31
CA TRP A 293 24.35 3.19 -23.02
C TRP A 293 23.12 3.07 -22.10
N ARG A 294 23.12 2.10 -21.17
CA ARG A 294 22.06 1.85 -20.18
C ARG A 294 22.70 1.52 -18.82
N CYS A 295 22.17 2.03 -17.71
CA CYS A 295 22.61 1.59 -16.38
C CYS A 295 21.71 0.45 -15.90
N VAL A 296 22.25 -0.58 -15.23
CA VAL A 296 21.47 -1.75 -14.78
C VAL A 296 21.75 -2.04 -13.31
N ARG A 297 20.69 -2.26 -12.52
CA ARG A 297 20.77 -2.79 -11.15
C ARG A 297 20.50 -4.30 -11.19
N THR A 298 21.46 -5.13 -10.78
CA THR A 298 21.40 -6.59 -10.92
C THR A 298 20.66 -7.26 -9.76
N ASP A 299 19.33 -7.18 -9.77
CA ASP A 299 18.46 -8.01 -8.94
C ASP A 299 17.45 -8.75 -9.87
N GLY A 300 17.94 -9.56 -10.81
CA GLY A 300 17.10 -10.37 -11.70
C GLY A 300 17.69 -10.60 -13.09
N TRP A 301 17.66 -11.84 -13.56
CA TRP A 301 18.09 -12.24 -14.91
C TRP A 301 17.10 -11.73 -15.96
N TYR A 302 17.57 -11.03 -17.00
CA TYR A 302 16.76 -10.59 -18.14
C TYR A 302 17.17 -11.35 -19.40
N VAL A 303 16.20 -11.96 -20.07
CA VAL A 303 16.27 -12.41 -21.46
C VAL A 303 15.50 -11.37 -22.28
N SER A 304 16.18 -10.57 -23.08
CA SER A 304 15.52 -9.72 -24.07
C SER A 304 15.32 -10.53 -25.35
N GLY A 305 14.06 -10.90 -25.63
CA GLY A 305 13.65 -11.31 -26.98
C GLY A 305 13.31 -10.06 -27.79
N GLU A 306 13.95 -9.87 -28.94
CA GLU A 306 13.54 -8.89 -29.95
C GLU A 306 12.41 -9.51 -30.81
N LEU A 307 11.38 -8.70 -31.12
CA LEU A 307 10.42 -8.94 -32.21
C LEU A 307 10.95 -8.30 -33.50
#